data_AF-A0A223Q459-F1
#
_entry.id   AF-A0A223Q459-F1
#
_cell.length_a   1.000
_cell.length_b   1.000
_cell.length_c   1.000
_cell.angle_alpha   90.00
_cell.angle_beta   90.00
_cell.angle_gamma   90.00
#
_symmetry.space_group_name_H-M   'P 1'
#
loop_
_entity.id
_entity.type
_entity.pdbx_description
1 polymer ?
#
loop_
_entity_poly.entity_id
_entity_poly.type
_entity_poly.pdbx_seq_one_letter_code
_entity_poly.pdbx_strand_id
1 'polypeptide(L)'
;MQVNARECEAAGLDPKEVRRIAAGLSRYAREAAALGLEIFGGSGTGDLRTEADARRAGLILARLDGSFNGGDGASDYDEDGLLRGES
;
A
#
# COMPACT_ATOMS: atom_id res chain seq x y z
N MET A 1 -7.47 8.67 5.98
CA MET A 1 -6.73 8.67 4.71
C MET A 1 -6.41 10.11 4.36
N GLN A 2 -5.18 10.38 3.95
CA GLN A 2 -4.65 11.72 3.65
C GLN A 2 -4.01 11.71 2.27
N VAL A 3 -4.27 12.72 1.45
CA VAL A 3 -3.66 12.90 0.12
C VAL A 3 -2.70 14.08 0.15
N ASN A 4 -1.52 13.88 -0.42
CA ASN A 4 -0.43 14.83 -0.51
C ASN A 4 -0.51 15.57 -1.85
N ALA A 5 -1.22 16.70 -1.87
CA ALA A 5 -1.55 17.41 -3.11
C ALA A 5 -0.30 17.93 -3.86
N ARG A 6 0.73 18.40 -3.14
CA ARG A 6 1.97 18.89 -3.75
C ARG A 6 2.75 17.78 -4.46
N GLU A 7 2.78 16.60 -3.87
CA GLU A 7 3.41 15.41 -4.44
C GLU A 7 2.65 14.90 -5.66
N CYS A 8 1.30 14.98 -5.64
CA CYS A 8 0.48 14.71 -6.81
C CYS A 8 0.78 15.69 -7.95
N GLU A 9 0.82 16.99 -7.65
CA GLU A 9 1.16 18.04 -8.62
C GLU A 9 2.57 17.84 -9.20
N ALA A 10 3.56 17.56 -8.34
CA ALA A 10 4.93 17.28 -8.77
C ALA A 10 5.05 16.02 -9.64
N ALA A 11 4.18 15.04 -9.43
CA ALA A 11 4.08 13.83 -10.24
C ALA A 11 3.20 13.99 -11.50
N GLY A 12 2.57 15.15 -11.71
CA GLY A 12 1.65 15.39 -12.83
C GLY A 12 0.32 14.66 -12.74
N LEU A 13 -0.14 14.33 -11.52
CA LEU A 13 -1.37 13.58 -11.26
C LEU A 13 -2.45 14.49 -10.64
N ASP A 14 -3.73 14.26 -10.99
CA ASP A 14 -4.85 14.95 -10.34
C ASP A 14 -5.03 14.42 -8.90
N PRO A 15 -4.90 15.28 -7.86
CA PRO A 15 -5.12 14.89 -6.47
C PRO A 15 -6.50 14.26 -6.22
N LYS A 16 -7.53 14.61 -7.01
CA LYS A 16 -8.87 14.03 -6.88
C LYS A 16 -8.91 12.58 -7.34
N GLU A 17 -8.20 12.23 -8.41
CA GLU A 17 -8.10 10.86 -8.88
C GLU A 17 -7.32 10.01 -7.88
N VAL A 18 -6.20 10.52 -7.38
CA VAL A 18 -5.41 9.88 -6.31
C VAL A 18 -6.28 9.64 -5.07
N ARG A 19 -7.07 10.65 -4.65
CA ARG A 19 -8.00 10.52 -3.52
C ARG A 19 -9.03 9.42 -3.73
N ARG A 20 -9.60 9.30 -4.93
CA ARG A 20 -10.59 8.28 -5.27
C ARG A 20 -9.99 6.87 -5.14
N ILE A 21 -8.78 6.67 -5.65
CA ILE A 21 -8.06 5.39 -5.55
C ILE A 21 -7.75 5.08 -4.09
N ALA A 22 -7.16 6.04 -3.36
CA ALA A 22 -6.82 5.87 -1.94
C ALA A 22 -8.04 5.55 -1.07
N ALA A 23 -9.21 6.12 -1.37
CA ALA A 23 -10.47 5.81 -0.68
C ALA A 23 -10.91 4.36 -0.91
N GLY A 24 -10.83 3.89 -2.15
CA GLY A 24 -11.16 2.51 -2.49
C GLY A 24 -10.25 1.53 -1.79
N LEU A 25 -8.93 1.72 -1.88
CA LEU A 25 -7.94 0.87 -1.22
C LEU A 25 -8.14 0.85 0.30
N SER A 26 -8.37 2.01 0.91
CA SER A 26 -8.60 2.10 2.36
C SER A 26 -9.89 1.37 2.80
N ARG A 27 -10.92 1.37 1.96
CA ARG A 27 -12.15 0.61 2.21
C ARG A 27 -11.85 -0.89 2.16
N TYR A 28 -11.23 -1.37 1.09
CA TYR A 28 -10.95 -2.80 0.92
C TYR A 28 -9.96 -3.32 1.96
N ALA A 29 -9.00 -2.50 2.42
CA ALA A 29 -8.11 -2.87 3.51
C ALA A 29 -8.85 -3.12 4.84
N ARG A 30 -9.88 -2.32 5.14
CA ARG A 30 -10.72 -2.55 6.32
C ARG A 30 -11.61 -3.78 6.17
N GLU A 31 -12.16 -4.01 4.99
CA GLU A 31 -12.98 -5.20 4.70
C GLU A 31 -12.15 -6.49 4.81
N ALA A 32 -10.91 -6.50 4.30
CA ALA A 32 -9.97 -7.60 4.45
C ALA A 32 -9.66 -7.88 5.94
N ALA A 33 -9.34 -6.83 6.71
CA ALA A 33 -9.08 -6.96 8.15
C ALA A 33 -10.29 -7.54 8.91
N ALA A 34 -11.52 -7.16 8.54
CA ALA A 34 -12.73 -7.70 9.14
C ALA A 34 -12.94 -9.20 8.87
N LEU A 35 -12.33 -9.74 7.81
CA LEU A 35 -12.30 -11.16 7.48
C LEU A 35 -11.09 -11.89 8.11
N GLY A 36 -10.25 -11.21 8.89
CA GLY A 36 -9.01 -11.78 9.42
C GLY A 36 -7.90 -11.91 8.37
N LEU A 37 -8.01 -11.20 7.24
CA LEU A 37 -7.00 -11.16 6.20
C LEU A 37 -6.05 -9.99 6.43
N GLU A 38 -4.78 -10.21 6.13
CA GLU A 38 -3.74 -9.18 6.21
C GLU A 38 -3.31 -8.74 4.80
N ILE A 39 -3.16 -7.43 4.61
CA ILE A 39 -2.60 -6.88 3.38
C ILE A 39 -1.12 -6.61 3.60
N PHE A 40 -0.31 -7.15 2.70
CA PHE A 40 1.12 -6.93 2.67
C PHE A 40 1.49 -5.67 1.86
N GLY A 41 2.34 -4.80 2.39
CA GLY A 41 2.81 -3.60 1.68
C GLY A 41 3.14 -2.35 2.52
N GLY A 42 3.21 -2.42 3.85
CA GLY A 42 3.60 -1.27 4.68
C GLY A 42 3.60 -1.54 6.18
N SER A 43 4.37 -0.79 6.97
CA SER A 43 4.43 -0.97 8.43
C SER A 43 3.30 -0.20 9.13
N GLY A 44 2.20 -0.88 9.44
CA GLY A 44 1.06 -0.34 10.19
C GLY A 44 0.08 0.50 9.35
N THR A 45 0.55 1.19 8.31
CA THR A 45 -0.29 1.84 7.30
C THR A 45 0.30 1.63 5.90
N GLY A 46 -0.56 1.59 4.88
CA GLY A 46 -0.15 1.53 3.49
C GLY A 46 0.08 2.93 2.90
N ASP A 47 0.99 3.03 1.94
CA ASP A 47 1.25 4.25 1.18
C ASP A 47 0.95 4.01 -0.30
N LEU A 48 0.24 4.95 -0.91
CA LEU A 48 0.15 5.02 -2.37
C LEU A 48 1.29 5.90 -2.87
N ARG A 49 2.20 5.33 -3.66
CA ARG A 49 3.43 6.01 -4.12
C ARG A 49 3.53 6.00 -5.64
N THR A 50 4.29 6.95 -6.20
CA THR A 50 4.80 6.79 -7.56
C THR A 50 5.79 5.63 -7.63
N GLU A 51 6.13 5.17 -8.83
CA GLU A 51 7.25 4.25 -9.00
C GLU A 51 8.55 4.91 -8.50
N ALA A 52 9.41 4.09 -7.89
CA ALA A 52 10.77 4.49 -7.53
C ALA A 52 11.67 4.41 -8.77
N ASP A 53 12.70 5.25 -8.80
CA ASP A 53 13.76 5.15 -9.79
C ASP A 53 15.07 4.65 -9.16
N ALA A 54 16.10 4.44 -9.97
CA ALA A 54 17.40 3.92 -9.52
C ALA A 54 18.11 4.81 -8.48
N ARG A 55 17.66 6.06 -8.27
CA ARG A 55 18.30 7.06 -7.42
C ARG A 55 17.42 7.48 -6.24
N ARG A 56 16.09 7.33 -6.33
CA ARG A 56 15.14 7.84 -5.33
C ARG A 56 13.91 6.95 -5.18
N ALA A 57 13.43 6.84 -3.94
CA ALA A 57 12.13 6.27 -3.66
C ALA A 57 11.00 7.13 -4.27
N GLY A 58 9.89 6.48 -4.62
CA GLY A 58 8.71 7.16 -5.16
C GLY A 58 8.07 8.14 -4.18
N LEU A 59 7.43 9.18 -4.72
CA LEU A 59 6.72 10.18 -3.93
C LEU A 59 5.51 9.55 -3.26
N ILE A 60 5.30 9.83 -1.97
CA ILE A 60 4.11 9.36 -1.24
C ILE A 60 2.95 10.28 -1.60
N LEU A 61 2.02 9.79 -2.41
CA LEU A 61 0.86 10.54 -2.90
C LEU A 61 -0.30 10.51 -1.90
N ALA A 62 -0.47 9.41 -1.16
CA ALA A 62 -1.49 9.30 -0.12
C ALA A 62 -1.13 8.27 0.94
N ARG A 63 -1.58 8.50 2.17
CA ARG A 63 -1.56 7.52 3.27
C ARG A 63 -2.91 6.82 3.36
N LEU A 64 -2.89 5.50 3.31
CA LEU A 64 -4.07 4.63 3.33
C LEU A 64 -4.48 4.31 4.77
N ASP A 65 -5.78 4.10 4.98
CA ASP A 65 -6.29 3.55 6.23
C ASP A 65 -6.49 2.04 6.10
N GLY A 66 -6.22 1.28 7.16
CA GLY A 66 -6.39 -0.18 7.17
C GLY A 66 -5.27 -0.85 7.97
N SER A 67 -5.25 -2.18 7.99
CA SER A 67 -4.15 -2.96 8.55
C SER A 67 -3.22 -3.38 7.43
N PHE A 68 -1.96 -2.93 7.51
CA PHE A 68 -0.92 -3.28 6.56
C PHE A 68 0.27 -3.84 7.32
N ASN A 69 0.85 -4.91 6.79
CA ASN A 69 2.08 -5.49 7.29
C ASN A 69 3.22 -5.26 6.30
N GLY A 70 4.41 -4.97 6.83
CA GLY A 70 5.60 -4.70 6.07
C GLY A 70 6.40 -5.97 5.83
N GLY A 71 7.22 -5.94 4.80
CA GLY A 71 8.21 -6.96 4.47
C GLY A 71 8.73 -6.71 3.05
N ASP A 72 9.51 -7.63 2.52
CA ASP A 72 10.11 -7.50 1.18
C ASP A 72 9.27 -8.09 0.03
N GLY A 73 8.21 -8.83 0.37
CA GLY A 73 7.28 -9.44 -0.59
C GLY A 73 7.72 -10.82 -1.05
N ALA A 74 8.75 -11.38 -0.41
CA ALA A 74 9.15 -12.75 -0.63
C ALA A 74 8.09 -13.72 -0.08
N SER A 75 8.09 -14.90 -0.68
CA SER A 75 7.26 -16.01 -0.27
C SER A 75 7.96 -17.32 -0.58
N ASP A 76 7.68 -18.35 0.21
CA ASP A 76 8.17 -19.69 -0.01
C ASP A 76 7.12 -20.72 0.38
N TYR A 77 7.27 -21.95 -0.10
CA TYR A 77 6.44 -23.07 0.31
C TYR A 77 6.96 -23.66 1.61
N ASP A 78 6.06 -23.90 2.57
CA ASP A 78 6.40 -24.60 3.81
C ASP A 78 6.44 -26.13 3.62
N GLU A 79 6.70 -26.83 4.72
CA GLU A 79 6.76 -28.30 4.79
C GLU A 79 5.43 -29.01 4.43
N ASP A 80 4.31 -28.30 4.53
CA ASP A 80 2.98 -28.78 4.14
C ASP A 80 2.66 -28.46 2.66
N GLY A 81 3.57 -27.82 1.93
CA GLY A 81 3.38 -27.37 0.55
C GLY A 81 2.47 -26.15 0.42
N LEU A 82 2.29 -25.38 1.50
CA LEU A 82 1.50 -24.16 1.52
C LEU A 82 2.38 -22.94 1.28
N LEU A 83 1.90 -22.00 0.47
CA LEU A 83 2.61 -20.75 0.19
C LEU A 83 2.51 -19.81 1.39
N ARG A 84 3.65 -19.39 1.93
CA ARG A 84 3.78 -18.47 3.06
C ARG A 84 4.52 -17.21 2.61
N GLY A 85 4.14 -16.06 3.17
CA GLY A 85 4.98 -14.86 3.09
C GLY A 85 6.20 -15.00 4.00
N GLU A 86 7.29 -14.30 3.68
CA GLU A 86 8.44 -14.18 4.58
C GLU A 86 8.03 -13.51 5.91
N SER A 87 8.66 -13.92 7.01
CA SER A 87 8.44 -13.44 8.38
C SER A 87 9.51 -12.46 8.81
#